data_AF-A0A0N0NER7-F1
#
_entry.id   AF-A0A0N0NER7-F1
#
_cell.length_a   1.000
_cell.length_b   1.000
_cell.length_c   1.000
_cell.angle_alpha   90.00
_cell.angle_beta   90.00
_cell.angle_gamma   90.00
#
_symmetry.space_group_name_H-M   'P 1'
#
loop_
_entity.id
_entity.type
_entity.pdbx_description
1 polymer ?
#
loop_
_entity_poly.entity_id
_entity_poly.type
_entity_poly.pdbx_seq_one_letter_code
_entity_poly.pdbx_strand_id
1 'polypeptide(L)'
;MGQDTAGAAARAFRLLNSPALRQPTRNAPAERRTTSTTPAAPLDLGLLDYLNAHVDEVITHTRAAAGEPGPVPRQRADIYDWCEQVIPTTEEDQQLLLRTMLERHRLEHAVRLGDFNAIRKEFCPACGCLGLFWEDAAQRAACSNRRCRTPDGLTQRWTLARLAAQKAGGTEKWRRNAT
;
A
#
# COMPACT_ATOMS: atom_id res chain seq x y z
N MET A 1 12.10 1.84 15.19
CA MET A 1 11.44 3.09 14.75
C MET A 1 10.21 2.73 13.95
N GLY A 2 9.04 2.74 14.58
CA GLY A 2 7.76 2.52 13.89
C GLY A 2 7.48 3.75 13.04
N GLN A 3 7.64 3.64 11.73
CA GLN A 3 7.13 4.65 10.83
C GLN A 3 5.61 4.60 10.94
N ASP A 4 5.01 5.75 11.19
CA ASP A 4 3.58 6.06 11.03
C ASP A 4 3.11 5.56 9.64
N THR A 5 2.57 4.33 9.63
CA THR A 5 2.20 3.58 8.41
C THR A 5 0.94 4.17 7.78
N ALA A 6 -0.01 4.56 8.62
CA ALA A 6 -1.24 5.24 8.23
C ALA A 6 -0.92 6.60 7.61
N GLY A 7 -0.13 7.43 8.28
CA GLY A 7 0.28 8.72 7.72
C GLY A 7 1.17 8.58 6.48
N ALA A 8 1.96 7.52 6.35
CA ALA A 8 2.69 7.23 5.10
C ALA A 8 1.74 6.86 3.95
N ALA A 9 0.73 6.02 4.21
CA ALA A 9 -0.31 5.70 3.24
C ALA A 9 -1.12 6.96 2.87
N ALA A 10 -1.52 7.77 3.86
CA ALA A 10 -2.26 9.00 3.67
C ALA A 10 -1.47 10.03 2.85
N ARG A 11 -0.17 10.22 3.14
CA ARG A 11 0.71 11.11 2.36
C ARG A 11 0.84 10.66 0.91
N ALA A 12 1.09 9.36 0.68
CA ALA A 12 1.20 8.81 -0.67
C ALA A 12 -0.14 8.91 -1.43
N PHE A 13 -1.27 8.65 -0.75
CA PHE A 13 -2.60 8.82 -1.31
C PHE A 13 -2.88 10.28 -1.68
N ARG A 14 -2.52 11.26 -0.83
CA ARG A 14 -2.65 12.70 -1.14
C ARG A 14 -1.86 13.09 -2.39
N LEU A 15 -0.66 12.54 -2.57
CA LEU A 15 0.15 12.76 -3.78
C LEU A 15 -0.52 12.18 -5.02
N LEU A 16 -0.97 10.92 -4.97
CA LEU A 16 -1.73 10.28 -6.05
C LEU A 16 -3.02 11.05 -6.38
N ASN A 17 -3.64 11.66 -5.38
CA ASN A 17 -4.86 12.45 -5.52
C ASN A 17 -4.61 13.88 -6.04
N SER A 18 -3.36 14.26 -6.31
CA SER A 18 -3.01 15.61 -6.77
C SER A 18 -3.47 15.89 -8.20
N PRO A 19 -3.82 17.15 -8.53
CA PRO A 19 -4.24 17.51 -9.89
C PRO A 19 -3.21 17.18 -10.98
N ALA A 20 -1.92 17.26 -10.64
CA ALA A 20 -0.81 17.01 -11.55
C ALA A 20 -0.74 15.55 -12.03
N LEU A 21 -1.15 14.59 -11.20
CA LEU A 21 -1.20 13.17 -11.56
C LEU A 21 -2.56 12.72 -12.09
N ARG A 22 -3.62 13.49 -11.84
CA ARG A 22 -4.96 13.23 -12.39
C ARG A 22 -5.10 13.63 -13.86
N GLN A 23 -4.28 14.55 -14.33
CA GLN A 23 -4.23 14.95 -15.74
C GLN A 23 -3.22 14.07 -16.48
N PRO A 24 -3.59 13.47 -17.63
CA PRO A 24 -2.61 12.74 -18.44
C PRO A 24 -1.48 13.70 -18.85
N THR A 25 -0.24 13.31 -18.58
CA THR A 25 0.92 14.12 -18.93
C THR A 25 1.03 14.23 -20.45
N ARG A 26 1.13 15.47 -20.95
CA ARG A 26 1.22 15.78 -22.39
C ARG A 26 2.43 15.14 -23.09
N ASN A 27 3.41 14.65 -22.32
CA ASN A 27 4.73 14.19 -22.79
C ASN A 27 5.20 12.88 -22.10
N ALA A 28 4.34 11.86 -21.96
CA ALA A 28 4.84 10.52 -21.62
C ALA A 28 5.63 9.92 -22.81
N PRO A 29 6.69 9.12 -22.59
CA PRO A 29 7.38 8.43 -23.67
C PRO A 29 6.37 7.58 -24.45
N ALA A 30 6.22 7.86 -25.73
CA ALA A 30 5.31 7.15 -26.60
C ALA A 30 5.80 5.71 -26.79
N GLU A 31 5.35 4.79 -25.94
CA GLU A 31 5.18 3.40 -26.34
C GLU A 31 4.39 3.41 -27.65
N ARG A 32 4.86 2.70 -28.69
CA ARG A 32 4.23 2.66 -30.03
C ARG A 32 2.78 2.19 -29.92
N ARG A 33 1.87 3.10 -29.62
CA ARG A 33 0.44 2.98 -29.84
C ARG A 33 0.10 3.82 -31.06
N THR A 34 -0.69 3.23 -31.94
CA THR A 34 -1.40 3.90 -33.01
C THR A 34 -1.92 5.25 -32.53
N THR A 35 -1.60 6.31 -33.27
CA THR A 35 -2.05 7.68 -33.03
C THR A 35 -3.58 7.70 -32.97
N SER A 36 -4.13 7.66 -31.76
CA SER A 36 -5.55 7.88 -31.53
C SER A 36 -5.86 9.35 -31.80
N THR A 37 -6.77 9.62 -32.72
CA THR A 37 -7.27 10.97 -33.05
C THR A 37 -8.34 11.46 -32.07
N THR A 38 -8.68 10.66 -31.06
CA THR A 38 -9.65 11.02 -30.03
C THR A 38 -8.93 11.76 -28.90
N PRO A 39 -9.40 12.94 -28.45
CA PRO A 39 -8.82 13.62 -27.30
C PRO A 39 -8.81 12.67 -26.10
N ALA A 40 -7.64 12.46 -25.51
CA ALA A 40 -7.52 11.69 -24.27
C ALA A 40 -8.46 12.30 -23.22
N ALA A 41 -9.22 11.45 -22.52
CA ALA A 41 -10.07 11.92 -21.44
C ALA A 41 -9.21 12.79 -20.49
N PRO A 42 -9.68 13.99 -20.08
CA PRO A 42 -8.88 14.94 -19.29
C PRO A 42 -8.53 14.43 -17.89
N LEU A 43 -8.96 13.21 -17.53
CA LEU A 43 -8.89 12.60 -16.21
C LEU A 43 -8.48 11.14 -16.36
N ASP A 44 -7.45 10.71 -15.61
CA ASP A 44 -7.11 9.29 -15.49
C ASP A 44 -8.18 8.56 -14.67
N LEU A 45 -9.14 7.96 -15.37
CA LEU A 45 -10.24 7.21 -14.77
C LEU A 45 -9.75 5.99 -13.99
N GLY A 46 -8.69 5.32 -14.46
CA GLY A 46 -8.12 4.16 -13.77
C GLY A 46 -7.41 4.52 -12.46
N LEU A 47 -6.88 5.73 -12.34
CA LEU A 47 -6.40 6.26 -11.07
C LEU A 47 -7.55 6.62 -10.14
N LEU A 48 -8.64 7.21 -10.65
CA LEU A 48 -9.80 7.52 -9.82
C LEU A 48 -10.50 6.29 -9.26
N ASP A 49 -10.72 5.27 -10.09
CA ASP A 49 -11.34 4.02 -9.68
C ASP A 49 -10.50 3.33 -8.59
N TYR A 50 -9.18 3.35 -8.76
CA TYR A 50 -8.24 2.86 -7.75
C TYR A 50 -8.38 3.62 -6.43
N LEU A 51 -8.38 4.95 -6.46
CA LEU A 51 -8.49 5.78 -5.25
C LEU A 51 -9.84 5.56 -4.55
N ASN A 52 -10.93 5.42 -5.30
CA ASN A 52 -12.25 5.12 -4.76
C ASN A 52 -12.27 3.75 -4.09
N ALA A 53 -11.77 2.71 -4.76
CA ALA A 53 -11.74 1.35 -4.22
C ALA A 53 -10.98 1.26 -2.89
N HIS A 54 -9.85 1.98 -2.76
CA HIS A 54 -9.07 1.99 -1.51
C HIS A 54 -9.79 2.74 -0.39
N VAL A 55 -10.45 3.85 -0.71
CA VAL A 55 -11.28 4.59 0.26
C VAL A 55 -12.44 3.74 0.74
N ASP A 56 -13.16 3.10 -0.17
CA ASP A 56 -14.31 2.25 0.15
C ASP A 56 -13.89 1.05 1.00
N GLU A 57 -12.73 0.46 0.70
CA GLU A 57 -12.15 -0.61 1.50
C GLU A 57 -11.85 -0.17 2.93
N VAL A 58 -11.18 0.98 3.12
CA VAL A 58 -10.92 1.51 4.47
C VAL A 58 -12.22 1.76 5.22
N ILE A 59 -13.19 2.43 4.60
CA ILE A 59 -14.50 2.70 5.22
C ILE A 59 -15.20 1.41 5.64
N THR A 60 -15.22 0.41 4.76
CA THR A 60 -15.88 -0.86 4.99
C THR A 60 -15.25 -1.60 6.16
N HIS A 61 -13.92 -1.74 6.17
CA HIS A 61 -13.24 -2.46 7.23
C HIS A 61 -13.26 -1.71 8.57
N THR A 62 -13.11 -0.38 8.58
CA THR A 62 -13.20 0.41 9.81
C THR A 62 -14.59 0.31 10.44
N ARG A 63 -15.67 0.33 9.64
CA ARG A 63 -17.04 0.14 10.12
C ARG A 63 -17.36 -1.28 10.55
N ALA A 64 -16.74 -2.28 9.93
CA ALA A 64 -16.92 -3.67 10.34
C ALA A 64 -16.19 -3.95 11.68
N ALA A 65 -15.06 -3.30 11.90
CA ALA A 65 -14.22 -3.49 13.08
C ALA A 65 -14.73 -2.74 14.32
N ALA A 66 -15.31 -1.55 14.13
CA ALA A 66 -15.86 -0.74 15.21
C ALA A 66 -17.39 -0.75 15.16
N GLY A 67 -18.05 -0.96 16.30
CA GLY A 67 -19.51 -0.92 16.37
C GLY A 67 -20.08 0.44 15.92
N GLU A 68 -19.46 1.55 16.36
CA GLU A 68 -19.84 2.91 15.97
C GLU A 68 -18.59 3.81 15.82
N PRO A 69 -17.86 3.78 14.69
CA PRO A 69 -16.58 4.51 14.51
C PRO A 69 -16.72 6.04 14.36
N GLY A 70 -17.84 6.64 14.75
CA GLY A 70 -18.14 8.05 14.46
C GLY A 70 -18.38 8.33 12.96
N PRO A 71 -18.60 9.60 12.59
CA PRO A 71 -18.90 9.98 11.21
C PRO A 71 -17.68 9.81 10.30
N VAL A 72 -17.89 9.28 9.09
CA VAL A 72 -16.84 9.18 8.07
C VAL A 72 -16.42 10.59 7.64
N PRO A 73 -15.11 10.90 7.60
CA PRO A 73 -14.62 12.19 7.14
C PRO A 73 -15.07 12.53 5.71
N ARG A 74 -15.37 13.81 5.46
CA ARG A 74 -15.74 14.29 4.11
C ARG A 74 -14.55 14.34 3.16
N GLN A 75 -13.35 14.57 3.67
CA GLN A 75 -12.15 14.63 2.84
C GLN A 75 -11.49 13.26 2.77
N ARG A 76 -11.21 12.80 1.54
CA ARG A 76 -10.58 11.48 1.30
C ARG A 76 -9.23 11.31 2.00
N ALA A 77 -8.50 12.42 2.14
CA ALA A 77 -7.17 12.46 2.74
C ALA A 77 -7.16 12.15 4.25
N ASP A 78 -8.32 12.28 4.91
CA ASP A 78 -8.48 12.14 6.37
C ASP A 78 -9.02 10.75 6.74
N ILE A 79 -9.38 9.93 5.76
CA ILE A 79 -9.98 8.60 5.97
C ILE A 79 -8.98 7.63 6.61
N TYR A 80 -7.71 7.73 6.21
CA TYR A 80 -6.63 6.95 6.81
C TYR A 80 -6.38 7.33 8.27
N ASP A 81 -6.37 8.63 8.58
CA ASP A 81 -6.17 9.14 9.93
C ASP A 81 -7.37 8.74 10.82
N TRP A 82 -8.59 8.79 10.29
CA TRP A 82 -9.80 8.29 10.96
C TRP A 82 -9.72 6.79 11.25
N CYS A 83 -9.30 5.96 10.28
CA CYS A 83 -9.08 4.54 10.53
C CYS A 83 -8.04 4.30 11.62
N GLU A 84 -6.94 5.06 11.63
CA GLU A 84 -5.89 4.92 12.64
C GLU A 84 -6.39 5.26 14.05
N GLN A 85 -7.26 6.26 14.20
CA GLN A 85 -7.88 6.63 15.47
C GLN A 85 -8.83 5.56 16.00
N VAL A 86 -9.48 4.80 15.11
CA VAL A 86 -10.40 3.71 15.47
C VAL A 86 -9.65 2.45 15.90
N ILE A 87 -8.47 2.17 15.35
CA ILE A 87 -7.72 0.92 15.64
C ILE A 87 -7.58 0.65 17.16
N PRO A 88 -7.12 1.57 18.01
CA PRO A 88 -6.94 1.30 19.44
C PRO A 88 -8.20 0.87 20.19
N THR A 89 -9.39 1.16 19.66
CA THR A 89 -10.68 0.85 20.31
C THR A 89 -11.30 -0.45 19.80
N THR A 90 -10.62 -1.18 18.91
CA THR A 90 -11.12 -2.43 18.31
C THR A 90 -10.45 -3.66 18.92
N GLU A 91 -11.07 -4.83 18.75
CA GLU A 91 -10.52 -6.13 19.19
C GLU A 91 -9.16 -6.43 18.51
N GLU A 92 -8.27 -7.18 19.17
CA GLU A 92 -6.90 -7.42 18.70
C GLU A 92 -6.82 -7.96 17.25
N ASP A 93 -7.67 -8.92 16.91
CA ASP A 93 -7.72 -9.49 15.55
C ASP A 93 -8.12 -8.44 14.51
N GLN A 94 -9.04 -7.54 14.87
CA GLN A 94 -9.46 -6.42 14.03
C GLN A 94 -8.36 -5.36 13.93
N GLN A 95 -7.64 -5.09 15.01
CA GLN A 95 -6.47 -4.20 14.98
C GLN A 95 -5.42 -4.71 14.00
N LEU A 96 -5.10 -6.00 14.06
CA LEU A 96 -4.12 -6.61 13.16
C LEU A 96 -4.59 -6.56 11.70
N LEU A 97 -5.87 -6.83 11.45
CA LEU A 97 -6.48 -6.74 10.12
C LEU A 97 -6.38 -5.32 9.56
N LEU A 98 -6.83 -4.31 10.31
CA LEU A 98 -6.78 -2.91 9.89
C LEU A 98 -5.34 -2.44 9.66
N ARG A 99 -4.40 -2.77 10.55
CA ARG A 99 -2.98 -2.42 10.36
C ARG A 99 -2.37 -3.09 9.14
N THR A 100 -2.73 -4.35 8.87
CA THR A 100 -2.29 -5.06 7.68
C THR A 100 -2.83 -4.41 6.41
N MET A 101 -4.10 -3.99 6.41
CA MET A 101 -4.71 -3.25 5.30
C MET A 101 -3.99 -1.91 5.06
N LEU A 102 -3.79 -1.11 6.10
CA LEU A 102 -3.10 0.19 5.98
C LEU A 102 -1.67 0.03 5.45
N GLU A 103 -0.94 -0.99 5.92
CA GLU A 103 0.41 -1.25 5.46
C GLU A 103 0.44 -1.76 4.00
N ARG A 104 -0.56 -2.55 3.59
CA ARG A 104 -0.71 -2.96 2.19
C ARG A 104 -0.95 -1.75 1.30
N HIS A 105 -1.89 -0.87 1.66
CA HIS A 105 -2.15 0.36 0.92
C HIS A 105 -0.90 1.25 0.83
N ARG A 106 -0.13 1.38 1.91
CA ARG A 106 1.14 2.12 1.88
C ARG A 106 2.10 1.59 0.80
N LEU A 107 2.25 0.28 0.70
CA LEU A 107 3.12 -0.35 -0.29
C LEU A 107 2.58 -0.20 -1.71
N GLU A 108 1.27 -0.38 -1.90
CA GLU A 108 0.62 -0.23 -3.21
C GLU A 108 0.72 1.20 -3.74
N HIS A 109 0.46 2.20 -2.89
CA HIS A 109 0.62 3.61 -3.25
C HIS A 109 2.08 3.93 -3.60
N ALA A 110 3.04 3.39 -2.86
CA ALA A 110 4.46 3.59 -3.14
C ALA A 110 4.87 2.99 -4.49
N VAL A 111 4.44 1.75 -4.79
CA VAL A 111 4.67 1.13 -6.11
C VAL A 111 4.10 1.98 -7.23
N ARG A 112 2.86 2.47 -7.06
CA ARG A 112 2.18 3.26 -8.09
C ARG A 112 2.82 4.63 -8.31
N LEU A 113 3.44 5.20 -7.27
CA LEU A 113 4.26 6.42 -7.37
C LEU A 113 5.69 6.15 -7.87
N GLY A 114 6.08 4.90 -8.10
CA GLY A 114 7.46 4.52 -8.45
C GLY A 114 8.44 4.58 -7.28
N ASP A 115 7.98 4.76 -6.04
CA ASP A 115 8.82 4.73 -4.84
C ASP A 115 9.07 3.29 -4.37
N PHE A 116 9.97 2.60 -5.06
CA PHE A 116 10.37 1.24 -4.69
C PHE A 116 11.24 1.18 -3.43
N ASN A 117 11.67 2.32 -2.86
CA ASN A 117 12.41 2.30 -1.59
C ASN A 117 11.52 1.83 -0.44
N ALA A 118 10.20 2.03 -0.52
CA ALA A 118 9.24 1.48 0.42
C ALA A 118 9.35 -0.06 0.51
N ILE A 119 9.57 -0.75 -0.61
CA ILE A 119 9.73 -2.21 -0.66
C ILE A 119 11.13 -2.63 -0.20
N ARG A 120 12.17 -1.89 -0.60
CA ARG A 120 13.58 -2.22 -0.22
C ARG A 120 13.82 -2.26 1.29
N LYS A 121 13.06 -1.46 2.04
CA LYS A 121 13.10 -1.37 3.50
C LYS A 121 12.37 -2.52 4.21
N GLU A 122 11.58 -3.31 3.48
CA GLU A 122 10.91 -4.47 4.05
C GLU A 122 11.87 -5.65 4.21
N PHE A 123 11.68 -6.41 5.27
CA PHE A 123 12.42 -7.64 5.52
C PHE A 123 11.84 -8.78 4.69
N CYS A 124 12.72 -9.52 4.02
CA CYS A 124 12.34 -10.72 3.31
C CYS A 124 11.69 -11.76 4.26
N PRO A 125 10.50 -12.27 3.95
CA PRO A 125 9.81 -13.29 4.76
C PRO A 125 10.54 -14.62 4.94
N ALA A 126 11.50 -14.94 4.07
CA ALA A 126 12.23 -16.21 4.12
C ALA A 126 13.61 -16.08 4.80
N CYS A 127 14.47 -15.17 4.34
CA CYS A 127 15.84 -15.00 4.87
C CYS A 127 15.95 -13.95 5.99
N GLY A 128 14.91 -13.14 6.24
CA GLY A 128 14.99 -11.99 7.14
C GLY A 128 15.94 -10.87 6.66
N CYS A 129 16.44 -10.94 5.43
CA CYS A 129 17.39 -9.98 4.88
C CYS A 129 16.68 -8.74 4.27
N LEU A 130 17.35 -7.59 4.30
CA LEU A 130 16.89 -6.36 3.65
C LEU A 130 17.23 -6.36 2.16
N GLY A 131 16.60 -5.46 1.40
CA GLY A 131 16.88 -5.29 -0.03
C GLY A 131 15.96 -6.10 -0.93
N LEU A 132 14.66 -6.12 -0.64
CA LEU A 132 13.67 -6.54 -1.61
C LEU A 132 13.63 -5.54 -2.79
N PHE A 133 13.37 -6.01 -4.00
CA PHE A 133 13.12 -5.13 -5.14
C PHE A 133 11.76 -5.46 -5.77
N TRP A 134 11.14 -4.46 -6.39
CA TRP A 134 9.89 -4.67 -7.11
C TRP A 134 10.18 -5.23 -8.51
N GLU A 135 9.51 -6.32 -8.85
CA GLU A 135 9.53 -6.92 -10.18
C GLU A 135 8.20 -6.62 -10.87
N ASP A 136 8.21 -5.63 -11.76
CA ASP A 136 6.98 -5.11 -12.38
C ASP A 136 6.25 -6.16 -13.23
N ALA A 137 6.99 -6.96 -14.00
CA ALA A 137 6.41 -8.04 -14.81
C ALA A 137 5.65 -9.08 -13.97
N ALA A 138 6.09 -9.33 -12.74
CA ALA A 138 5.47 -10.30 -11.84
C ALA A 138 4.50 -9.66 -10.83
N GLN A 139 4.46 -8.32 -10.76
CA GLN A 139 3.80 -7.53 -9.72
C GLN A 139 4.10 -8.08 -8.31
N ARG A 140 5.38 -8.37 -8.04
CA ARG A 140 5.84 -8.98 -6.79
C ARG A 140 7.15 -8.38 -6.30
N ALA A 141 7.36 -8.42 -4.99
CA ALA A 141 8.64 -8.13 -4.39
C ALA A 141 9.53 -9.38 -4.46
N ALA A 142 10.77 -9.24 -4.90
CA ALA A 142 11.75 -10.32 -5.01
C ALA A 142 12.97 -10.03 -4.13
N CYS A 143 13.62 -11.09 -3.63
CA CYS A 143 14.76 -10.91 -2.73
C CYS A 143 16.06 -10.79 -3.52
N SER A 144 16.87 -9.78 -3.19
CA SER A 144 18.19 -9.61 -3.80
C SER A 144 19.24 -10.62 -3.33
N ASN A 145 19.00 -11.30 -2.19
CA ASN A 145 19.92 -12.31 -1.69
C ASN A 145 19.90 -13.55 -2.59
N ARG A 146 21.00 -13.78 -3.30
CA ARG A 146 21.17 -14.92 -4.22
C ARG A 146 21.05 -16.29 -3.55
N ARG A 147 21.16 -16.38 -2.22
CA ARG A 147 20.95 -17.61 -1.45
C ARG A 147 19.47 -17.86 -1.11
N CYS A 148 18.60 -16.85 -1.24
CA CYS A 148 17.18 -16.94 -0.98
C CYS A 148 16.43 -17.37 -2.26
N ARG A 149 16.47 -18.67 -2.54
CA ARG A 149 15.90 -19.27 -3.75
C ARG A 149 14.82 -20.31 -3.42
N THR A 150 13.95 -20.59 -4.39
CA THR A 150 13.07 -21.76 -4.40
C THR A 150 13.89 -23.03 -4.62
N PRO A 151 13.33 -24.23 -4.39
CA PRO A 151 13.99 -25.49 -4.74
C PRO A 151 14.44 -25.56 -6.20
N ASP A 152 13.69 -24.93 -7.12
CA ASP A 152 14.02 -24.84 -8.55
C ASP A 152 15.10 -23.80 -8.87
N GLY A 153 15.70 -23.17 -7.85
CA GLY A 153 16.75 -22.18 -8.01
C GLY A 153 16.27 -20.78 -8.43
N LEU A 154 14.96 -20.53 -8.45
CA LEU A 154 14.39 -19.21 -8.76
C LEU A 154 14.43 -18.29 -7.54
N THR A 155 14.50 -16.98 -7.76
CA THR A 155 14.40 -16.00 -6.67
C THR A 155 13.02 -16.09 -6.01
N GLN A 156 12.99 -16.13 -4.67
CA GLN A 156 11.74 -16.09 -3.92
C GLN A 156 11.01 -14.75 -4.12
N ARG A 157 9.68 -14.79 -4.20
CA ARG A 157 8.82 -13.64 -4.50
C ARG A 157 7.64 -13.55 -3.54
N TRP A 158 7.21 -12.33 -3.20
CA TRP A 158 6.10 -12.08 -2.28
C TRP A 158 5.14 -11.03 -2.82
N THR A 159 3.87 -11.20 -2.43
CA THR A 159 2.84 -10.18 -2.65
C THR A 159 2.99 -9.07 -1.62
N LEU A 160 2.52 -7.86 -1.95
CA LEU A 160 2.51 -6.73 -1.01
C LEU A 160 1.66 -7.05 0.24
N ALA A 161 0.55 -7.76 0.07
CA ALA A 161 -0.27 -8.24 1.19
C ALA A 161 0.53 -9.12 2.17
N ARG A 162 1.39 -10.02 1.68
CA ARG A 162 2.21 -10.89 2.54
C ARG A 162 3.26 -10.09 3.32
N LEU A 163 3.87 -9.08 2.69
CA LEU A 163 4.82 -8.17 3.33
C LEU A 163 4.12 -7.33 4.41
N ALA A 164 2.95 -6.79 4.08
CA ALA A 164 2.15 -6.00 5.00
C ALA A 164 1.77 -6.81 6.26
N ALA A 165 1.26 -8.03 6.07
CA ALA A 165 0.90 -8.92 7.18
C ALA A 165 2.11 -9.25 8.08
N GLN A 166 3.28 -9.49 7.49
CA GLN A 166 4.50 -9.74 8.27
C GLN A 166 4.87 -8.54 9.14
N LYS A 167 4.84 -7.33 8.58
CA LYS A 167 5.25 -6.14 9.30
C LYS A 167 4.26 -5.77 10.40
N ALA A 168 2.96 -5.86 10.10
CA ALA A 168 1.90 -5.64 11.08
C ALA A 168 2.04 -6.65 12.25
N GLY A 169 2.18 -7.94 11.95
CA GLY A 169 2.38 -8.98 12.98
C GLY A 169 3.68 -8.85 13.77
N GLY A 170 4.78 -8.44 13.12
CA GLY A 170 6.06 -8.19 13.79
C GLY A 170 6.00 -7.00 14.75
N THR A 171 5.33 -5.92 14.35
CA THR A 171 5.12 -4.74 15.19
C THR A 171 4.27 -5.09 16.43
N GLU A 172 3.25 -5.93 16.26
CA GLU A 172 2.38 -6.35 17.36
C GLU A 172 3.11 -7.22 18.39
N LYS A 173 3.94 -8.17 17.93
CA LYS A 173 4.81 -8.96 18.82
C LYS A 173 5.73 -8.06 19.66
N TRP A 174 6.29 -7.02 19.04
CA TRP A 174 7.16 -6.09 19.77
C TRP A 174 6.38 -5.26 20.80
N ARG A 175 5.17 -4.76 20.47
CA ARG A 175 4.32 -4.01 21.42
C ARG A 175 3.96 -4.85 22.64
N ARG A 176 3.50 -6.10 22.45
CA ARG A 176 3.16 -7.00 23.57
C ARG A 176 4.33 -7.28 24.51
N ASN A 177 5.55 -7.35 23.98
CA ASN A 177 6.75 -7.61 24.79
C ASN A 177 7.31 -6.36 25.49
N ALA A 178 6.85 -5.16 25.13
CA ALA A 178 7.31 -3.89 25.69
C ALA A 178 6.41 -3.37 26.83
N THR A 179 5.36 -4.11 27.17
CA THR A 179 4.39 -3.81 28.24
C THR A 179 4.65 -4.76 29.42
#